data_AF-A0A364K4N2-F1
#
_entry.id   AF-A0A364K4N2-F1
#
_cell.length_a   1.000
_cell.length_b   1.000
_cell.length_c   1.000
_cell.angle_alpha   90.00
_cell.angle_beta   90.00
_cell.angle_gamma   90.00
#
_symmetry.space_group_name_H-M   'P 1'
#
loop_
_entity.id
_entity.type
_entity.pdbx_description
1 polymer ?
#
loop_
_entity_poly.entity_id
_entity_poly.type
_entity_poly.pdbx_seq_one_letter_code
_entity_poly.pdbx_strand_id
1 'polypeptide(L)'
;MSQNTNQNTTNTTSHKQEGAGKHILAFIVMIALTAVSFYLVMNNVVPKNMILPFLLILAAVQVFLQLFIFMHLNQKGSSYYTVFMIAGILIAVISGAGIMLM
;
A
#
# COMPACT_ATOMS: atom_id res chain seq x y z
N MET A 1 -44.05 -40.57 -16.21
CA MET A 1 -44.40 -40.69 -14.78
C MET A 1 -43.18 -40.27 -13.97
N SER A 2 -43.31 -39.18 -13.21
CA SER A 2 -42.27 -38.46 -12.44
C SER A 2 -41.46 -39.30 -11.46
N GLN A 3 -40.23 -38.89 -11.15
CA GLN A 3 -39.83 -38.10 -9.94
C GLN A 3 -38.38 -37.61 -10.18
N ASN A 4 -38.12 -36.31 -10.35
CA ASN A 4 -37.90 -35.31 -9.30
C ASN A 4 -36.81 -35.72 -8.29
N THR A 5 -35.56 -35.35 -8.59
CA THR A 5 -34.55 -35.13 -7.54
C THR A 5 -34.10 -33.68 -7.63
N ASN A 6 -34.87 -32.88 -6.89
CA ASN A 6 -34.56 -31.58 -6.36
C ASN A 6 -33.14 -31.59 -5.75
N GLN A 7 -32.18 -30.95 -6.43
CA GLN A 7 -30.92 -30.52 -5.83
C GLN A 7 -30.94 -28.99 -5.84
N ASN A 8 -31.83 -28.44 -5.02
CA ASN A 8 -31.73 -27.08 -4.53
C ASN A 8 -30.51 -26.99 -3.62
N THR A 9 -29.32 -26.94 -4.22
CA THR A 9 -28.11 -26.50 -3.55
C THR A 9 -27.87 -25.07 -4.01
N THR A 10 -28.72 -24.18 -3.51
CA THR A 10 -28.40 -22.76 -3.40
C THR A 10 -27.26 -22.63 -2.40
N ASN A 11 -26.05 -22.99 -2.84
CA ASN A 11 -24.82 -22.45 -2.30
C ASN A 11 -24.87 -20.95 -2.61
N THR A 12 -25.58 -20.21 -1.77
CA THR A 12 -25.32 -18.80 -1.54
C THR A 12 -23.96 -18.74 -0.88
N THR A 13 -22.91 -19.05 -1.65
CA THR A 13 -21.58 -18.57 -1.35
C THR A 13 -21.74 -17.07 -1.30
N SER A 14 -21.82 -16.55 -0.08
CA SER A 14 -21.64 -15.16 0.23
C SER A 14 -20.49 -14.68 -0.65
N HIS A 15 -20.82 -13.97 -1.72
CA HIS A 15 -19.89 -13.19 -2.51
C HIS A 15 -19.49 -12.02 -1.62
N LYS A 16 -18.82 -12.35 -0.52
CA LYS A 16 -18.23 -11.40 0.38
C LYS A 16 -17.21 -10.68 -0.49
N GLN A 17 -17.40 -9.38 -0.59
CA GLN A 17 -16.58 -8.43 -1.31
C GLN A 17 -15.16 -8.39 -0.71
N GLU A 18 -14.45 -9.51 -0.72
CA GLU A 18 -13.15 -9.69 -0.05
C GLU A 18 -11.98 -9.08 -0.83
N GLY A 19 -12.24 -8.55 -2.03
CA GLY A 19 -11.31 -7.72 -2.77
C GLY A 19 -11.30 -6.27 -2.26
N ALA A 20 -12.45 -5.60 -2.25
CA ALA A 20 -12.52 -4.15 -2.05
C ALA A 20 -12.09 -3.67 -0.64
N GLY A 21 -12.42 -4.44 0.40
CA GLY A 21 -12.12 -4.05 1.79
C GLY A 21 -10.63 -4.05 2.15
N LYS A 22 -9.82 -4.86 1.48
CA LYS A 22 -8.37 -4.92 1.76
C LYS A 22 -7.63 -3.73 1.13
N HIS A 23 -8.08 -3.29 -0.05
CA HIS A 23 -7.57 -2.07 -0.69
C HIS A 23 -7.94 -0.80 0.09
N ILE A 24 -9.17 -0.70 0.60
CA ILE A 24 -9.59 0.48 1.34
C ILE A 24 -8.87 0.61 2.70
N LEU A 25 -8.61 -0.51 3.38
CA LEU A 25 -7.89 -0.51 4.64
C LEU A 25 -6.45 0.01 4.47
N ALA A 26 -5.77 -0.44 3.42
CA ALA A 26 -4.44 0.03 3.05
C ALA A 26 -4.40 1.53 2.80
N PHE A 27 -5.38 2.02 2.04
CA PHE A 27 -5.52 3.42 1.70
C PHE A 27 -5.71 4.28 2.96
N ILE A 28 -6.55 3.84 3.89
CA ILE A 28 -6.78 4.51 5.16
C ILE A 28 -5.52 4.54 6.02
N VAL A 29 -4.77 3.43 6.11
CA VAL A 29 -3.52 3.36 6.89
C VAL A 29 -2.46 4.32 6.33
N MET A 30 -2.35 4.44 5.01
CA MET A 30 -1.39 5.36 4.38
C MET A 30 -1.71 6.82 4.71
N ILE A 31 -2.99 7.20 4.55
CA ILE A 31 -3.51 8.55 4.87
C ILE A 31 -3.31 8.86 6.35
N ALA A 32 -3.61 7.91 7.24
CA ALA A 32 -3.41 8.09 8.68
C ALA A 32 -1.94 8.36 9.00
N LEU A 33 -1.02 7.59 8.41
CA LEU A 33 0.42 7.79 8.63
C LEU A 33 0.92 9.14 8.06
N THR A 34 0.35 9.62 6.96
CA THR A 34 0.69 10.95 6.42
C THR A 34 0.13 12.06 7.31
N ALA A 35 -1.10 11.90 7.81
CA ALA A 35 -1.72 12.84 8.74
C ALA A 35 -0.90 12.98 10.03
N VAL A 36 -0.34 11.89 10.55
CA VAL A 36 0.58 11.91 11.71
C VAL A 36 1.85 12.72 11.39
N SER A 37 2.43 12.55 10.21
CA SER A 37 3.59 13.33 9.75
C SER A 37 3.30 14.83 9.74
N PHE A 38 2.17 15.23 9.15
CA PHE A 38 1.72 16.63 9.09
C PHE A 38 1.44 17.20 10.47
N TYR A 39 0.78 16.42 11.33
CA TYR A 39 0.51 16.83 12.71
C TYR A 39 1.81 17.10 13.48
N LEU A 40 2.83 16.26 13.31
CA LEU A 40 4.12 16.44 13.97
C LEU A 40 4.85 17.70 13.46
N VAL A 41 4.79 17.98 12.16
CA VAL A 41 5.35 19.20 11.57
C VAL A 41 4.61 20.46 12.03
N MET A 42 3.27 20.42 12.05
CA MET A 42 2.43 21.57 12.39
C MET A 42 2.62 22.02 13.84
N ASN A 43 2.75 21.07 14.77
CA ASN A 43 3.00 21.38 16.17
C ASN A 43 4.44 21.85 16.46
N ASN A 44 5.32 21.92 15.44
CA ASN A 44 6.74 22.27 15.58
C ASN A 44 7.41 21.56 16.77
N VAL A 45 7.04 20.31 17.02
CA VAL A 45 7.52 19.52 18.17
C VAL A 45 9.04 19.32 18.09
N VAL A 46 9.61 19.49 16.90
CA VAL A 46 11.02 19.31 16.59
C VAL A 46 11.55 20.58 15.89
N PRO A 47 12.74 21.10 16.26
CA PRO A 47 13.35 22.26 15.61
C PRO A 47 13.54 22.03 14.10
N LYS A 48 13.44 23.11 13.30
CA LYS A 48 13.47 23.09 11.82
C LYS A 48 14.68 22.35 11.24
N ASN A 49 15.79 22.31 11.96
CA ASN A 49 17.00 21.60 11.54
C ASN A 49 16.85 20.07 11.61
N MET A 50 15.96 19.59 12.46
CA MET A 50 15.76 18.16 12.76
C MET A 50 14.42 17.64 12.24
N ILE A 51 13.51 18.53 11.80
CA ILE A 51 12.27 18.14 11.14
C ILE A 51 12.51 17.48 9.77
N LEU A 52 13.51 17.96 9.01
CA LEU A 52 13.81 17.47 7.65
C LEU A 52 14.28 15.99 7.63
N PRO A 53 15.30 15.58 8.41
CA PRO A 53 15.70 14.17 8.45
C PRO A 53 14.60 13.27 9.04
N PHE A 54 13.81 13.78 9.98
CA PHE A 54 12.66 13.04 10.52
C PHE A 54 11.59 12.78 9.45
N LEU A 55 11.28 13.79 8.63
CA LEU A 55 10.33 13.67 7.53
C LEU A 55 10.82 12.70 6.45
N LEU A 56 12.12 12.69 6.17
CA LEU A 56 12.74 11.76 5.23
C LEU A 56 12.60 10.30 5.70
N ILE A 57 12.76 10.04 6.99
CA ILE A 57 12.52 8.73 7.60
C ILE A 57 11.05 8.32 7.48
N LEU A 58 10.12 9.23 7.80
CA LEU A 58 8.68 8.96 7.63
C LEU A 58 8.32 8.72 6.15
N ALA A 59 8.94 9.44 5.22
CA ALA A 59 8.76 9.23 3.79
C ALA A 59 9.27 7.85 3.33
N ALA A 60 10.39 7.38 3.88
CA ALA A 60 10.87 6.02 3.62
C ALA A 60 9.88 4.96 4.13
N VAL A 61 9.30 5.16 5.32
CA VAL A 61 8.25 4.27 5.88
C VAL A 61 7.00 4.28 4.99
N GLN A 62 6.60 5.42 4.44
CA GLN A 62 5.47 5.54 3.50
C GLN A 62 5.71 4.68 2.24
N VAL A 63 6.90 4.73 1.65
CA VAL A 63 7.27 3.90 0.49
C VAL A 63 7.25 2.41 0.85
N PHE A 64 7.73 2.04 2.04
CA PHE A 64 7.71 0.66 2.52
C PHE A 64 6.28 0.13 2.69
N LEU A 65 5.37 0.91 3.28
CA LEU A 65 3.96 0.53 3.42
C LEU A 65 3.28 0.39 2.06
N GLN A 66 3.58 1.29 1.12
CA GLN A 66 3.10 1.20 -0.25
C GLN A 66 3.55 -0.11 -0.89
N LEU A 67 4.81 -0.49 -0.70
CA LEU A 67 5.36 -1.74 -1.23
C LEU A 67 4.80 -2.99 -0.54
N PHE A 68 4.64 -2.95 0.79
CA PHE A 68 4.05 -4.04 1.58
C PHE A 68 2.63 -4.33 1.11
N ILE A 69 1.83 -3.28 0.84
CA ILE A 69 0.48 -3.50 0.37
C ILE A 69 0.43 -4.09 -1.04
N PHE A 70 1.31 -3.65 -1.92
CA PHE A 70 1.45 -4.20 -3.27
C PHE A 70 1.87 -5.68 -3.25
N MET A 71 2.71 -6.07 -2.29
CA MET A 71 3.11 -7.47 -2.09
C MET A 71 1.96 -8.31 -1.49
N HIS A 72 1.17 -7.74 -0.59
CA HIS A 72 0.05 -8.43 0.05
C HIS A 72 -1.24 -8.47 -0.80
N LEU A 73 -1.28 -7.72 -1.91
CA LEU A 73 -2.42 -7.63 -2.81
C LEU A 73 -2.59 -8.84 -3.76
N ASN A 74 -1.67 -9.80 -3.76
CA ASN A 74 -1.62 -10.84 -4.78
C ASN A 74 -1.73 -12.26 -4.23
N GLN A 75 -2.88 -12.59 -3.65
CA GLN A 75 -3.38 -13.96 -3.75
C GLN A 75 -3.94 -14.18 -5.17
N LYS A 76 -3.05 -14.31 -6.18
CA LYS A 76 -3.20 -15.11 -7.44
C LYS A 76 -2.47 -14.61 -8.71
N GLY A 77 -1.79 -13.47 -8.75
CA GLY A 77 -1.15 -12.98 -10.00
C GLY A 77 0.32 -12.62 -9.85
N SER A 78 1.23 -13.58 -10.07
CA SER A 78 2.67 -13.49 -9.77
C SER A 78 3.52 -12.55 -10.65
N SER A 79 2.95 -11.50 -11.27
CA SER A 79 3.70 -10.64 -12.22
C SER A 79 3.84 -9.19 -11.77
N TYR A 80 2.84 -8.62 -11.10
CA TYR A 80 2.84 -7.19 -10.76
C TYR A 80 3.90 -6.79 -9.73
N TYR A 81 4.23 -7.69 -8.79
CA TYR A 81 5.25 -7.44 -7.77
C TYR A 81 6.64 -7.23 -8.38
N THR A 82 7.00 -8.03 -9.40
CA THR A 82 8.31 -7.98 -10.04
C THR A 82 8.50 -6.67 -10.81
N VAL A 83 7.47 -6.23 -11.53
CA VAL A 83 7.50 -4.97 -12.29
C VAL A 83 7.63 -3.77 -11.34
N PHE A 84 6.92 -3.79 -10.21
CA PHE A 84 7.00 -2.70 -9.21
C PHE A 84 8.37 -2.61 -8.54
N MET A 85 9.01 -3.73 -8.23
CA MET A 85 10.36 -3.73 -7.66
C MET A 85 11.41 -3.19 -8.64
N ILE A 86 11.32 -3.57 -9.92
CA ILE A 86 12.21 -3.07 -10.97
C ILE A 86 12.00 -1.57 -11.19
N ALA A 87 10.76 -1.11 -11.24
CA ALA A 87 10.44 0.32 -11.36
C ALA A 87 10.95 1.11 -10.15
N GLY A 88 10.74 0.59 -8.93
CA GLY A 88 11.20 1.21 -7.69
C GLY A 88 12.72 1.35 -7.64
N ILE A 89 13.47 0.33 -8.04
CA ILE A 89 14.94 0.38 -8.08
C ILE A 89 15.44 1.40 -9.11
N LEU A 90 14.83 1.46 -10.30
CA LEU A 90 15.20 2.44 -11.33
C LEU A 90 14.98 3.87 -10.85
N ILE A 91 13.81 4.15 -10.27
CA ILE A 91 13.48 5.48 -9.75
C ILE A 91 14.42 5.87 -8.61
N ALA A 92 14.75 4.94 -7.70
CA ALA A 92 15.70 5.20 -6.62
C ALA A 92 17.12 5.53 -7.16
N VAL A 93 17.60 4.77 -8.15
CA VAL A 93 18.90 5.02 -8.78
C VAL A 93 18.93 6.35 -9.52
N ILE A 94 17.90 6.65 -10.31
CA ILE A 94 17.81 7.91 -11.07
C ILE A 94 17.71 9.10 -10.12
N SER A 95 16.89 9.01 -9.07
CA SER A 95 16.76 10.08 -8.08
C SER A 95 18.05 10.30 -7.29
N GLY A 96 18.71 9.22 -6.87
CA GLY A 96 19.98 9.29 -6.15
C GLY A 96 21.09 9.88 -7.02
N ALA A 97 21.21 9.42 -8.27
CA ALA A 97 22.16 9.97 -9.23
C ALA A 97 21.84 11.43 -9.58
N GLY A 98 20.56 11.79 -9.71
CA GLY A 98 20.12 13.17 -9.97
C GLY A 98 20.47 14.13 -8.83
N ILE A 99 20.26 13.72 -7.58
CA ILE A 99 20.67 14.51 -6.40
C ILE A 99 22.19 14.59 -6.30
N MET A 100 22.93 13.56 -6.72
CA MET A 100 24.39 13.54 -6.69
C MET A 100 25.04 14.34 -7.84
N LEU A 101 24.34 14.48 -8.97
CA LEU A 101 24.79 15.20 -10.17
C LEU A 101 24.50 16.72 -10.10
N MET A 102 23.51 17.11 -9.30
CA MET A 102 23.05 18.49 -9.10
C MET A 102 23.76 19.17 -7.93
#